data_AF-A0A2A2QQY9-F1
#
_entry.id   AF-A0A2A2QQY9-F1
#
_cell.length_a   1.000
_cell.length_b   1.000
_cell.length_c   1.000
_cell.angle_alpha   90.00
_cell.angle_beta   90.00
_cell.angle_gamma   90.00
#
_symmetry.space_group_name_H-M   'P 1'
#
loop_
_entity.id
_entity.type
_entity.pdbx_description
1 polymer ?
#
loop_
_entity_poly.entity_id
_entity_poly.type
_entity_poly.pdbx_seq_one_letter_code
_entity_poly.pdbx_strand_id
1 'polypeptide(L)'
;MFLRPRLTLLALFALLALSAPAIHAAKISDAAEDAAEAKRLFENAQSYVANIGEGPYSYAYIQFHWKRSQANIERILRAYPGTPTALSLAAGQLKLGEFELTYFRDRVLSRLEEKRIAAFDAVNCAIFLYNFQENRRDADHFAAYGRILEVLSQQKRWAEALRFPAKENEQAFKAAAIFRVAARLEANEIVRQLLAATPKENLTATRAILGEALALRGRPRTEITKLLDEDSSDLVKLGVLSGMIEREVAIQRAAALRTPTKNIFLAGAALQRPDVRDDVLTTARTFFPAASSASTELVDAYRAALGAQPASSAPTSVHLAYLEYLAAFEKFDELEAHLSSRLPAAARQPAALKAIELYAKAGRETDALRHRAPFTRAGGADAQSAALAEFRGQIHSLEKPLTVQPNTFSDLSITDPCVLAQAIMEWSLTPNRAIRGAAPYDSVVRKFLPGFANIPAPKSDAVRDASSALKPY
;
A
#
# COMPACT_ATOMS: atom_id res chain seq x y z
N MET A 1 -53.20 -6.61 -36.37
CA MET A 1 -54.59 -6.62 -35.88
C MET A 1 -54.64 -5.66 -34.70
N PHE A 2 -55.21 -4.47 -34.95
CA PHE A 2 -55.73 -3.43 -34.05
C PHE A 2 -54.89 -2.93 -32.84
N LEU A 3 -54.88 -1.66 -32.45
CA LEU A 3 -55.05 -0.33 -33.04
C LEU A 3 -54.85 0.64 -31.85
N ARG A 4 -54.06 1.72 -32.05
CA ARG A 4 -54.06 2.95 -31.22
C ARG A 4 -55.47 3.61 -31.23
N PRO A 5 -55.89 4.60 -30.40
CA PRO A 5 -55.09 5.76 -29.96
C PRO A 5 -55.48 6.52 -28.64
N ARG A 6 -54.61 7.49 -28.28
CA ARG A 6 -54.85 8.86 -27.73
C ARG A 6 -55.98 9.12 -26.72
N LEU A 7 -55.59 9.59 -25.54
CA LEU A 7 -56.09 10.82 -24.87
C LEU A 7 -54.96 11.28 -23.91
N THR A 8 -54.07 12.18 -24.35
CA THR A 8 -54.12 13.65 -24.18
C THR A 8 -53.93 14.13 -22.74
N LEU A 9 -52.89 14.96 -22.59
CA LEU A 9 -52.85 16.17 -21.76
C LEU A 9 -53.39 16.04 -20.33
N LEU A 10 -52.53 15.71 -19.35
CA LEU A 10 -52.75 16.18 -17.96
C LEU A 10 -51.57 16.04 -16.99
N ALA A 11 -50.42 15.48 -17.40
CA ALA A 11 -49.25 15.36 -16.51
C ALA A 11 -48.08 16.30 -16.85
N LEU A 12 -48.29 17.30 -17.72
CA LEU A 12 -47.31 18.34 -18.05
C LEU A 12 -47.50 19.65 -17.24
N PHE A 13 -48.40 19.65 -16.24
CA PHE A 13 -48.76 20.84 -15.45
C PHE A 13 -48.57 20.69 -13.92
N ALA A 14 -47.97 19.61 -13.43
CA ALA A 14 -47.83 19.34 -11.98
C ALA A 14 -46.37 19.30 -11.46
N LEU A 15 -45.39 19.77 -12.24
CA LEU A 15 -44.00 19.97 -11.78
C LEU A 15 -43.44 21.36 -12.14
N LEU A 16 -44.35 22.31 -12.42
CA LEU A 16 -44.09 23.73 -12.67
C LEU A 16 -44.56 24.63 -11.51
N ALA A 17 -44.80 24.06 -10.32
CA ALA A 17 -45.32 24.78 -9.15
C ALA A 17 -44.46 24.60 -7.88
N LEU A 18 -43.15 24.35 -8.03
CA LEU A 18 -42.13 24.52 -6.98
C LEU A 18 -40.86 25.22 -7.50
N SER A 19 -40.96 25.89 -8.65
CA SER A 19 -40.09 27.04 -8.91
C SER A 19 -40.63 28.19 -8.06
N ALA A 20 -40.16 28.28 -6.81
CA ALA A 20 -40.17 29.56 -6.14
C ALA A 20 -39.55 30.56 -7.15
N PRO A 21 -40.23 31.66 -7.50
CA PRO A 21 -39.51 32.75 -8.08
C PRO A 21 -38.52 33.15 -6.99
N ALA A 22 -37.26 32.77 -7.16
CA ALA A 22 -36.20 33.59 -6.63
C ALA A 22 -36.47 34.94 -7.27
N ILE A 23 -37.18 35.79 -6.52
CA ILE A 23 -37.25 37.21 -6.74
C ILE A 23 -35.77 37.59 -6.83
N HIS A 24 -35.24 37.60 -8.04
CA HIS A 24 -34.15 38.48 -8.38
C HIS A 24 -34.81 39.84 -8.18
N ALA A 25 -34.71 40.34 -6.94
CA ALA A 25 -34.48 41.73 -6.77
C ALA A 25 -33.33 42.01 -7.71
N ALA A 26 -33.64 42.59 -8.87
CA ALA A 26 -32.64 43.21 -9.69
C ALA A 26 -32.05 44.25 -8.76
N LYS A 27 -30.96 43.88 -8.08
CA LYS A 27 -30.03 44.87 -7.58
C LYS A 27 -29.73 45.66 -8.84
N ILE A 28 -30.23 46.88 -8.91
CA ILE A 28 -29.67 47.89 -9.78
C ILE A 28 -28.26 48.02 -9.22
N SER A 29 -27.36 47.17 -9.70
CA SER A 29 -25.98 47.25 -9.31
C SER A 29 -25.44 48.46 -10.03
N ASP A 30 -24.84 49.35 -9.28
CA ASP A 30 -24.10 50.43 -9.88
C ASP A 30 -22.94 49.79 -10.66
N ALA A 31 -22.90 50.02 -11.97
CA ALA A 31 -21.87 49.43 -12.83
C ALA A 31 -20.46 49.80 -12.35
N ALA A 32 -20.30 50.96 -11.69
CA ALA A 32 -19.05 51.36 -11.07
C ALA A 32 -18.75 50.55 -9.79
N GLU A 33 -19.75 50.24 -8.97
CA GLU A 33 -19.61 49.44 -7.76
C GLU A 33 -19.29 47.97 -8.11
N ASP A 34 -19.96 47.41 -9.11
CA ASP A 34 -19.68 46.07 -9.62
C ASP A 34 -18.28 45.95 -10.22
N ALA A 35 -17.84 46.96 -10.99
CA ALA A 35 -16.49 46.99 -11.53
C ALA A 35 -15.43 47.10 -10.42
N ALA A 36 -15.69 47.88 -9.37
CA ALA A 36 -14.81 47.99 -8.22
C ALA A 36 -14.73 46.69 -7.41
N GLU A 37 -15.86 46.02 -7.18
CA GLU A 37 -15.90 44.75 -6.46
C GLU A 37 -15.25 43.61 -7.27
N ALA A 38 -15.46 43.56 -8.59
CA ALA A 38 -14.77 42.61 -9.47
C ALA A 38 -13.25 42.81 -9.45
N LYS A 39 -12.79 44.07 -9.45
CA LYS A 39 -11.36 44.41 -9.30
C LYS A 39 -10.82 44.00 -7.93
N ARG A 40 -11.53 44.30 -6.84
CA ARG A 40 -11.14 43.92 -5.47
C ARG A 40 -11.03 42.40 -5.30
N LEU A 41 -11.97 41.65 -5.86
CA LEU A 41 -11.93 40.18 -5.88
C LEU A 41 -10.72 39.66 -6.65
N PHE A 42 -10.35 40.30 -7.76
CA PHE A 42 -9.17 39.94 -8.54
C PHE A 42 -7.87 40.22 -7.75
N GLU A 43 -7.77 41.38 -7.11
CA GLU A 43 -6.62 41.73 -6.25
C GLU A 43 -6.48 40.76 -5.06
N ASN A 44 -7.60 40.36 -4.44
CA ASN A 44 -7.59 39.31 -3.41
C ASN A 44 -7.14 37.96 -3.98
N ALA A 45 -7.62 37.59 -5.17
CA ALA A 45 -7.18 36.37 -5.84
C ALA A 45 -5.67 36.39 -6.09
N GLN A 46 -5.12 37.52 -6.55
CA GLN A 46 -3.70 37.70 -6.80
C GLN A 46 -2.87 37.70 -5.50
N SER A 47 -3.37 38.31 -4.43
CA SER A 47 -2.73 38.29 -3.11
C SER A 47 -2.58 36.87 -2.54
N TYR A 48 -3.58 36.01 -2.69
CA TYR A 48 -3.46 34.61 -2.27
C TYR A 48 -2.33 33.87 -2.97
N VAL A 49 -2.07 34.20 -4.24
CA VAL A 49 -1.03 33.59 -5.08
C VAL A 49 0.35 34.18 -4.78
N ALA A 50 0.45 35.50 -4.76
CA ALA A 50 1.70 36.22 -4.52
C ALA A 50 2.27 35.97 -3.12
N ASN A 51 1.43 35.65 -2.14
CA ASN A 51 1.85 35.34 -0.78
C ASN A 51 2.25 33.86 -0.57
N ILE A 52 2.22 33.01 -1.61
CA ILE A 52 2.83 31.69 -1.54
C ILE A 52 4.35 31.90 -1.67
N GLY A 53 5.04 31.98 -0.53
CA GLY A 53 6.49 32.09 -0.54
C GLY A 53 7.18 30.86 -1.13
N GLU A 54 8.46 30.97 -1.46
CA GLU A 54 9.32 29.81 -1.67
C GLU A 54 9.66 29.17 -0.32
N GLY A 55 9.37 27.89 -0.15
CA GLY A 55 9.60 27.19 1.11
C GLY A 55 8.96 25.81 1.18
N PRO A 56 9.26 25.03 2.25
CA PRO A 56 8.74 23.68 2.45
C PRO A 56 7.30 23.69 2.97
N TYR A 57 6.36 24.24 2.19
CA TYR A 57 4.94 24.32 2.54
C TYR A 57 4.17 23.03 2.24
N SER A 58 3.20 22.66 3.09
CA SER A 58 2.39 21.44 2.87
C SER A 58 1.53 21.60 1.63
N TYR A 59 1.20 20.51 0.93
CA TYR A 59 0.33 20.60 -0.23
C TYR A 59 -1.06 21.13 0.15
N ALA A 60 -1.51 20.81 1.36
CA ALA A 60 -2.73 21.37 1.95
C ALA A 60 -2.67 22.90 2.11
N TYR A 61 -1.54 23.45 2.57
CA TYR A 61 -1.32 24.90 2.66
C TYR A 61 -1.39 25.53 1.26
N ILE A 62 -0.63 24.99 0.32
CA ILE A 62 -0.59 25.49 -1.05
C ILE A 62 -2.01 25.45 -1.67
N GLN A 63 -2.70 24.33 -1.55
CA GLN A 63 -4.07 24.16 -2.06
C GLN A 63 -5.07 25.14 -1.43
N PHE A 64 -4.94 25.45 -0.14
CA PHE A 64 -5.80 26.44 0.53
C PHE A 64 -5.71 27.80 -0.15
N HIS A 65 -4.50 28.29 -0.38
CA HIS A 65 -4.25 29.58 -1.03
C HIS A 65 -4.82 29.59 -2.45
N TRP A 66 -4.59 28.53 -3.21
CA TRP A 66 -5.08 28.41 -4.56
C TRP A 66 -6.61 28.29 -4.65
N LYS A 67 -7.26 27.46 -3.83
CA LYS A 67 -8.75 27.36 -3.83
C LYS A 67 -9.42 28.69 -3.49
N ARG A 68 -8.83 29.49 -2.61
CA ARG A 68 -9.33 30.83 -2.29
C ARG A 68 -9.16 31.79 -3.47
N SER A 69 -8.05 31.71 -4.19
CA SER A 69 -7.85 32.46 -5.44
C SER A 69 -8.89 32.08 -6.50
N GLN A 70 -9.11 30.78 -6.73
CA GLN A 70 -10.11 30.27 -7.68
C GLN A 70 -11.53 30.74 -7.34
N ALA A 71 -11.95 30.61 -6.08
CA ALA A 71 -13.29 31.00 -5.66
C ALA A 71 -13.58 32.49 -5.92
N ASN A 72 -12.56 33.35 -5.79
CA ASN A 72 -12.68 34.77 -6.14
C ASN A 72 -12.84 34.96 -7.66
N ILE A 73 -12.06 34.26 -8.48
CA ILE A 73 -12.19 34.32 -9.96
C ILE A 73 -13.57 33.81 -10.42
N GLU A 74 -14.01 32.66 -9.91
CA GLU A 74 -15.32 32.10 -10.24
C GLU A 74 -16.45 33.04 -9.83
N ARG A 75 -16.31 33.71 -8.69
CA ARG A 75 -17.26 34.73 -8.24
C ARG A 75 -17.29 35.93 -9.20
N ILE A 76 -16.15 36.39 -9.71
CA ILE A 76 -16.10 37.47 -10.72
C ILE A 76 -16.86 37.06 -11.97
N LEU A 77 -16.53 35.90 -12.53
CA LEU A 77 -17.12 35.42 -13.79
C LEU A 77 -18.62 35.13 -13.67
N ARG A 78 -19.08 34.66 -12.50
CA ARG A 78 -20.49 34.31 -12.27
C ARG A 78 -21.35 35.52 -11.87
N ALA A 79 -20.86 36.38 -10.98
CA ALA A 79 -21.65 37.45 -10.38
C ALA A 79 -21.48 38.79 -11.09
N TYR A 80 -20.35 39.02 -11.78
CA TYR A 80 -20.01 40.30 -12.41
C TYR A 80 -19.58 40.16 -13.89
N PRO A 81 -20.28 39.38 -14.73
CA PRO A 81 -19.82 38.98 -16.07
C PRO A 81 -19.62 40.15 -17.05
N GLY A 82 -20.33 41.27 -16.85
CA GLY A 82 -20.26 42.46 -17.71
C GLY A 82 -19.14 43.45 -17.36
N THR A 83 -18.37 43.20 -16.31
CA THR A 83 -17.31 44.13 -15.88
C THR A 83 -16.05 44.01 -16.74
N PRO A 84 -15.24 45.08 -16.90
CA PRO A 84 -13.97 45.00 -17.64
C PRO A 84 -13.06 43.88 -17.15
N THR A 85 -12.98 43.69 -15.83
CA THR A 85 -12.21 42.60 -15.21
C THR A 85 -12.71 41.22 -15.62
N ALA A 86 -14.03 40.99 -15.61
CA ALA A 86 -14.60 39.70 -16.02
C ALA A 86 -14.38 39.43 -17.53
N LEU A 87 -14.49 40.47 -18.37
CA LEU A 87 -14.23 40.36 -19.81
C LEU A 87 -12.75 40.05 -20.10
N SER A 88 -11.82 40.74 -19.44
CA SER A 88 -10.39 40.45 -19.56
C SER A 88 -10.01 39.07 -19.00
N LEU A 89 -10.66 38.61 -17.92
CA LEU A 89 -10.49 37.24 -17.40
C LEU A 89 -11.01 36.20 -18.40
N ALA A 90 -12.22 36.39 -18.94
CA ALA A 90 -12.83 35.47 -19.91
C ALA A 90 -12.05 35.40 -21.23
N ALA A 91 -11.44 36.51 -21.65
CA ALA A 91 -10.56 36.59 -22.81
C ALA A 91 -9.14 36.05 -22.55
N GLY A 92 -8.83 35.60 -21.32
CA GLY A 92 -7.49 35.10 -20.96
C GLY A 92 -6.40 36.17 -20.93
N GLN A 93 -6.77 37.45 -20.82
CA GLN A 93 -5.82 38.58 -20.82
C GLN A 93 -5.24 38.84 -19.42
N LEU A 94 -5.94 38.39 -18.37
CA LEU A 94 -5.49 38.52 -16.98
C LEU A 94 -4.93 37.20 -16.46
N LYS A 95 -3.75 37.28 -15.83
CA LYS A 95 -3.02 36.16 -15.23
C LYS A 95 -3.04 36.23 -13.70
N LEU A 96 -2.84 35.09 -13.05
CA LEU A 96 -2.64 35.01 -11.61
C LEU A 96 -1.15 34.72 -11.32
N GLY A 97 -0.41 35.76 -10.93
CA GLY A 97 1.04 35.68 -10.86
C GLY A 97 1.63 35.45 -12.27
N GLU A 98 2.50 34.46 -12.41
CA GLU A 98 3.07 34.07 -13.71
C GLU A 98 2.20 33.08 -14.51
N PHE A 99 1.09 32.62 -13.94
CA PHE A 99 0.31 31.50 -14.48
C PHE A 99 -0.95 31.94 -15.22
N GLU A 100 -1.22 31.29 -16.36
CA GLU A 100 -2.53 31.35 -17.03
C GLU A 100 -3.62 30.74 -16.15
N LEU A 101 -4.84 31.27 -16.23
CA LEU A 101 -6.00 30.77 -15.48
C LEU A 101 -6.32 29.29 -15.76
N THR A 102 -6.13 28.87 -17.01
CA THR A 102 -6.33 27.47 -17.43
C THR A 102 -5.24 26.56 -16.90
N TYR A 103 -3.97 27.00 -16.93
CA TYR A 103 -2.86 26.29 -16.30
C TYR A 103 -3.12 26.12 -14.79
N PHE A 104 -3.61 27.17 -14.15
CA PHE A 104 -3.94 27.16 -12.73
C PHE A 104 -5.07 26.16 -12.38
N ARG A 105 -6.21 26.22 -13.07
CA ARG A 105 -7.37 25.33 -12.84
C ARG A 105 -7.06 23.88 -13.23
N ASP A 106 -6.50 23.68 -14.42
CA ASP A 106 -6.44 22.36 -15.04
C ASP A 106 -5.18 21.59 -14.66
N ARG A 107 -4.08 22.28 -14.30
CA ARG A 107 -2.79 21.65 -13.96
C ARG A 107 -2.41 21.80 -12.50
N VAL A 108 -2.49 23.00 -11.93
CA VAL A 108 -1.98 23.27 -10.58
C VAL A 108 -2.91 22.69 -9.52
N LEU A 109 -4.20 23.05 -9.56
CA LEU A 109 -5.17 22.62 -8.56
C LEU A 109 -5.44 21.11 -8.59
N SER A 110 -5.61 20.52 -9.77
CA SER A 110 -5.81 19.08 -9.94
C SER A 110 -4.64 18.27 -9.36
N ARG A 111 -3.41 18.73 -9.59
CA ARG A 111 -2.21 18.07 -9.06
C ARG A 111 -2.00 18.30 -7.58
N LEU A 112 -2.38 19.46 -7.05
CA LEU A 112 -2.39 19.69 -5.61
C LEU A 112 -3.45 18.83 -4.92
N GLU A 113 -4.57 18.55 -5.58
CA GLU A 113 -5.58 17.61 -5.10
C GLU A 113 -5.03 16.19 -5.02
N GLU A 114 -4.44 15.68 -6.10
CA GLU A 114 -3.78 14.37 -6.07
C GLU A 114 -2.69 14.28 -5.01
N LYS A 115 -1.83 15.31 -4.91
CA LYS A 115 -0.77 15.35 -3.88
C LYS A 115 -1.35 15.44 -2.47
N ARG A 116 -2.45 16.18 -2.24
CA ARG A 116 -3.15 16.17 -0.94
C ARG A 116 -3.69 14.79 -0.63
N ILE A 117 -4.28 14.10 -1.60
CA ILE A 117 -4.88 12.79 -1.35
C ILE A 117 -3.77 11.75 -1.10
N ALA A 118 -2.68 11.81 -1.85
CA ALA A 118 -1.47 11.03 -1.58
C ALA A 118 -0.90 11.31 -0.18
N ALA A 119 -0.94 12.57 0.26
CA ALA A 119 -0.49 12.98 1.59
C ALA A 119 -1.47 12.63 2.73
N PHE A 120 -2.65 12.08 2.41
CA PHE A 120 -3.71 11.86 3.39
C PHE A 120 -3.49 10.61 4.25
N ASP A 121 -3.04 9.51 3.63
CA ASP A 121 -2.80 8.24 4.31
C ASP A 121 -1.72 7.41 3.62
N ALA A 122 -1.25 6.37 4.32
CA ALA A 122 -0.19 5.49 3.86
C ALA A 122 -0.49 4.85 2.50
N VAL A 123 -1.73 4.41 2.30
CA VAL A 123 -2.16 3.67 1.09
C VAL A 123 -2.15 4.61 -0.10
N ASN A 124 -2.70 5.81 0.03
CA ASN A 124 -2.68 6.79 -1.05
C ASN A 124 -1.26 7.21 -1.39
N CYS A 125 -0.40 7.38 -0.38
CA CYS A 125 1.02 7.69 -0.59
C CYS A 125 1.72 6.56 -1.37
N ALA A 126 1.49 5.30 -1.00
CA ALA A 126 2.06 4.15 -1.70
C ALA A 126 1.52 3.99 -3.13
N ILE A 127 0.22 4.23 -3.36
CA ILE A 127 -0.37 4.23 -4.70
C ILE A 127 0.24 5.35 -5.57
N PHE A 128 0.45 6.53 -5.00
CA PHE A 128 1.14 7.62 -5.67
C PHE A 128 2.56 7.23 -6.09
N LEU A 129 3.33 6.62 -5.19
CA LEU A 129 4.69 6.16 -5.47
C LEU A 129 4.71 5.03 -6.52
N TYR A 130 3.82 4.04 -6.38
CA TYR A 130 3.66 2.96 -7.35
C TYR A 130 3.40 3.49 -8.76
N ASN A 131 2.50 4.47 -8.90
CA ASN A 131 2.15 5.08 -10.18
C ASN A 131 3.14 6.16 -10.65
N PHE A 132 4.20 6.45 -9.89
CA PHE A 132 5.19 7.47 -10.28
C PHE A 132 5.88 7.09 -11.60
N GLN A 133 6.05 5.80 -11.87
CA GLN A 133 6.63 5.24 -13.09
C GLN A 133 5.70 4.20 -13.75
N GLU A 134 4.56 4.62 -14.29
CA GLU A 134 3.47 3.79 -14.84
C GLU A 134 3.88 2.67 -15.83
N ASN A 135 4.98 2.88 -16.57
CA ASN A 135 5.50 1.92 -17.56
C ASN A 135 6.49 0.89 -16.97
N ARG A 136 6.83 1.01 -15.69
CA ARG A 136 7.78 0.11 -15.03
C ARG A 136 7.16 -1.27 -14.82
N ARG A 137 7.99 -2.32 -14.97
CA ARG A 137 7.56 -3.73 -15.01
C ARG A 137 8.57 -4.68 -14.38
N ASP A 138 9.33 -4.23 -13.39
CA ASP A 138 10.29 -5.09 -12.71
C ASP A 138 9.71 -5.68 -11.41
N ALA A 139 10.54 -6.47 -10.72
CA ALA A 139 10.18 -7.14 -9.49
C ALA A 139 9.76 -6.17 -8.39
N ASP A 140 10.37 -4.98 -8.30
CA ASP A 140 10.05 -3.98 -7.27
C ASP A 140 8.68 -3.35 -7.49
N HIS A 141 8.34 -3.05 -8.75
CA HIS A 141 7.00 -2.57 -9.10
C HIS A 141 5.93 -3.62 -8.77
N PHE A 142 6.21 -4.89 -9.08
CA PHE A 142 5.29 -5.99 -8.76
C PHE A 142 5.16 -6.26 -7.25
N ALA A 143 6.26 -6.13 -6.49
CA ALA A 143 6.25 -6.25 -5.05
C ALA A 143 5.46 -5.11 -4.39
N ALA A 144 5.64 -3.86 -4.84
CA ALA A 144 4.84 -2.71 -4.37
C ALA A 144 3.34 -2.92 -4.65
N TYR A 145 3.00 -3.42 -5.85
CA TYR A 145 1.62 -3.77 -6.21
C TYR A 145 1.00 -4.78 -5.23
N GLY A 146 1.71 -5.89 -4.96
CA GLY A 146 1.26 -6.90 -4.01
C GLY A 146 1.05 -6.36 -2.61
N ARG A 147 1.95 -5.49 -2.12
CA ARG A 147 1.84 -4.86 -0.80
C ARG A 147 0.64 -3.92 -0.69
N ILE A 148 0.35 -3.14 -1.72
CA ILE A 148 -0.84 -2.27 -1.75
C ILE A 148 -2.12 -3.11 -1.66
N LEU A 149 -2.22 -4.18 -2.44
CA LEU A 149 -3.37 -5.10 -2.41
C LEU A 149 -3.52 -5.76 -1.04
N GLU A 150 -2.41 -6.18 -0.44
CA GLU A 150 -2.38 -6.77 0.89
C GLU A 150 -2.92 -5.79 1.95
N VAL A 151 -2.43 -4.56 1.98
CA VAL A 151 -2.86 -3.53 2.94
C VAL A 151 -4.33 -3.17 2.76
N LEU A 152 -4.79 -2.93 1.53
CA LEU A 152 -6.20 -2.66 1.24
C LEU A 152 -7.10 -3.79 1.75
N SER A 153 -6.70 -5.03 1.49
CA SER A 153 -7.43 -6.23 1.91
C SER A 153 -7.45 -6.39 3.43
N GLN A 154 -6.31 -6.17 4.11
CA GLN A 154 -6.24 -6.25 5.57
C GLN A 154 -7.04 -5.18 6.28
N GLN A 155 -7.13 -3.99 5.69
CA GLN A 155 -8.02 -2.91 6.14
C GLN A 155 -9.50 -3.15 5.78
N LYS A 156 -9.85 -4.31 5.20
CA LYS A 156 -11.19 -4.66 4.73
C LYS A 156 -11.75 -3.70 3.67
N ARG A 157 -10.88 -2.98 2.95
CA ARG A 157 -11.24 -2.12 1.80
C ARG A 157 -11.39 -2.98 0.53
N TRP A 158 -12.19 -4.05 0.61
CA TRP A 158 -12.31 -5.08 -0.44
C TRP A 158 -12.72 -4.52 -1.80
N ALA A 159 -13.69 -3.59 -1.82
CA ALA A 159 -14.14 -2.96 -3.06
C ALA A 159 -13.01 -2.21 -3.76
N GLU A 160 -12.12 -1.58 -3.00
CA GLU A 160 -10.98 -0.82 -3.53
C GLU A 160 -9.88 -1.76 -4.01
N ALA A 161 -9.57 -2.82 -3.25
CA ALA A 161 -8.63 -3.87 -3.69
C ALA A 161 -9.12 -4.54 -4.99
N LEU A 162 -10.40 -4.90 -5.09
CA LEU A 162 -10.99 -5.53 -6.26
C LEU A 162 -11.07 -4.60 -7.47
N ARG A 163 -11.21 -3.29 -7.27
CA ARG A 163 -11.21 -2.30 -8.36
C ARG A 163 -9.82 -1.80 -8.72
N PHE A 164 -8.81 -2.05 -7.89
CA PHE A 164 -7.44 -1.59 -8.13
C PHE A 164 -6.97 -2.05 -9.51
N PRO A 165 -6.48 -1.16 -10.38
CA PRO A 165 -6.18 -1.51 -11.76
C PRO A 165 -5.17 -2.65 -11.83
N ALA A 166 -5.39 -3.58 -12.75
CA ALA A 166 -4.50 -4.68 -13.04
C ALA A 166 -4.47 -4.86 -14.55
N LYS A 167 -3.28 -5.04 -15.10
CA LYS A 167 -3.16 -5.40 -16.51
C LYS A 167 -3.52 -6.89 -16.65
N GLU A 168 -3.82 -7.35 -17.87
CA GLU A 168 -4.34 -8.70 -18.11
C GLU A 168 -3.44 -9.80 -17.49
N ASN A 169 -2.13 -9.65 -17.63
CA ASN A 169 -1.13 -10.56 -17.08
C ASN A 169 -0.95 -10.48 -15.54
N GLU A 170 -1.54 -9.48 -14.88
CA GLU A 170 -1.47 -9.25 -13.43
C GLU A 170 -2.78 -9.68 -12.72
N GLN A 171 -3.84 -10.00 -13.47
CA GLN A 171 -5.16 -10.34 -12.91
C GLN A 171 -5.10 -11.57 -11.99
N ALA A 172 -4.41 -12.63 -12.41
CA ALA A 172 -4.25 -13.84 -11.61
C ALA A 172 -3.50 -13.56 -10.30
N PHE A 173 -2.44 -12.75 -10.36
CA PHE A 173 -1.69 -12.34 -9.17
C PHE A 173 -2.54 -11.50 -8.22
N LYS A 174 -3.27 -10.52 -8.74
CA LYS A 174 -4.18 -9.69 -7.95
C LYS A 174 -5.22 -10.54 -7.24
N ALA A 175 -5.88 -11.44 -7.97
CA ALA A 175 -6.88 -12.34 -7.40
C ALA A 175 -6.28 -13.21 -6.29
N ALA A 176 -5.12 -13.81 -6.53
CA ALA A 176 -4.42 -14.63 -5.54
C ALA A 176 -3.99 -13.83 -4.29
N ALA A 177 -3.50 -12.59 -4.46
CA ALA A 177 -3.09 -11.72 -3.36
C ALA A 177 -4.27 -11.35 -2.45
N ILE A 178 -5.39 -10.92 -3.05
CA ILE A 178 -6.63 -10.60 -2.30
C ILE A 178 -7.20 -11.86 -1.65
N PHE A 179 -7.22 -12.98 -2.38
CA PHE A 179 -7.73 -14.26 -1.88
C PHE A 179 -6.96 -14.75 -0.66
N ARG A 180 -5.62 -14.66 -0.68
CA ARG A 180 -4.77 -15.06 0.46
C ARG A 180 -5.13 -14.29 1.72
N VAL A 181 -5.29 -12.98 1.63
CA VAL A 181 -5.70 -12.17 2.79
C VAL A 181 -7.13 -12.50 3.23
N ALA A 182 -8.07 -12.64 2.30
CA ALA A 182 -9.44 -12.99 2.60
C ALA A 182 -9.56 -14.36 3.32
N ALA A 183 -8.80 -15.37 2.87
CA ALA A 183 -8.77 -16.70 3.46
C ALA A 183 -8.16 -16.68 4.88
N ARG A 184 -7.07 -15.92 5.08
CA ARG A 184 -6.41 -15.74 6.38
C ARG A 184 -7.29 -14.97 7.38
N LEU A 185 -8.08 -14.00 6.91
CA LEU A 185 -9.00 -13.21 7.75
C LEU A 185 -10.39 -13.83 7.93
N GLU A 186 -10.66 -14.99 7.32
CA GLU A 186 -12.00 -15.61 7.33
C GLU A 186 -13.10 -14.70 6.75
N ALA A 187 -12.76 -13.93 5.71
CA ALA A 187 -13.73 -13.13 4.96
C ALA A 187 -14.57 -14.03 4.03
N ASN A 188 -15.42 -14.88 4.62
CA ASN A 188 -16.11 -15.98 3.94
C ASN A 188 -16.86 -15.58 2.66
N GLU A 189 -17.47 -14.40 2.66
CA GLU A 189 -18.16 -13.88 1.47
C GLU A 189 -17.19 -13.59 0.32
N ILE A 190 -16.09 -12.90 0.60
CA ILE A 190 -15.04 -12.59 -0.39
C ILE A 190 -14.37 -13.88 -0.87
N VAL A 191 -14.08 -14.82 0.04
CA VAL A 191 -13.52 -16.13 -0.30
C VAL A 191 -14.45 -16.88 -1.26
N ARG A 192 -15.76 -16.94 -0.98
CA ARG A 192 -16.74 -17.60 -1.84
C ARG A 192 -16.82 -16.94 -3.22
N GLN A 193 -16.90 -15.61 -3.26
CA GLN A 193 -16.97 -14.85 -4.51
C GLN A 193 -15.73 -15.08 -5.38
N LEU A 194 -14.53 -14.99 -4.79
CA LEU A 194 -13.28 -15.17 -5.51
C LEU A 194 -13.07 -16.63 -5.97
N LEU A 195 -13.42 -17.62 -5.14
CA LEU A 195 -13.40 -19.03 -5.55
C LEU A 195 -14.33 -19.29 -6.73
N ALA A 196 -15.57 -18.77 -6.68
CA ALA A 196 -16.53 -18.93 -7.75
C ALA A 196 -16.08 -18.26 -9.07
N ALA A 197 -15.34 -17.15 -8.97
CA ALA A 197 -14.79 -16.43 -10.12
C ALA A 197 -13.44 -16.97 -10.60
N THR A 198 -12.82 -17.92 -9.90
CA THR A 198 -11.48 -18.43 -10.22
C THR A 198 -11.55 -19.32 -11.48
N PRO A 199 -10.77 -19.04 -12.54
CA PRO A 199 -10.67 -19.93 -13.71
C PRO A 199 -10.19 -21.33 -13.32
N LYS A 200 -10.65 -22.36 -14.04
CA LYS A 200 -10.33 -23.76 -13.74
C LYS A 200 -8.82 -24.01 -13.66
N GLU A 201 -8.03 -23.42 -14.56
CA GLU A 201 -6.56 -23.56 -14.56
C GLU A 201 -5.88 -22.99 -13.30
N ASN A 202 -6.52 -22.06 -12.58
CA ASN A 202 -5.98 -21.43 -11.39
C ASN A 202 -6.56 -22.00 -10.09
N LEU A 203 -7.57 -22.89 -10.17
CA LEU A 203 -8.32 -23.37 -9.02
C LEU A 203 -7.43 -24.12 -8.00
N THR A 204 -6.49 -24.93 -8.48
CA THR A 204 -5.56 -25.68 -7.62
C THR A 204 -4.63 -24.74 -6.84
N ALA A 205 -4.14 -23.67 -7.47
CA ALA A 205 -3.32 -22.66 -6.77
C ALA A 205 -4.13 -21.90 -5.71
N THR A 206 -5.37 -21.53 -6.03
CA THR A 206 -6.29 -20.89 -5.08
C THR A 206 -6.63 -21.82 -3.91
N ARG A 207 -6.84 -23.11 -4.17
CA ARG A 207 -7.06 -24.14 -3.12
C ARG A 207 -5.84 -24.35 -2.25
N ALA A 208 -4.63 -24.29 -2.79
CA ALA A 208 -3.41 -24.34 -1.99
C ALA A 208 -3.31 -23.17 -1.01
N ILE A 209 -3.66 -21.95 -1.45
CA ILE A 209 -3.76 -20.77 -0.58
C ILE A 209 -4.83 -20.96 0.51
N LEU A 210 -5.97 -21.57 0.15
CA LEU A 210 -7.02 -21.90 1.13
C LEU A 210 -6.53 -22.92 2.16
N GLY A 211 -5.84 -23.97 1.72
CA GLY A 211 -5.26 -25.01 2.59
C GLY A 211 -4.23 -24.44 3.57
N GLU A 212 -3.34 -23.58 3.08
CA GLU A 212 -2.40 -22.81 3.89
C GLU A 212 -3.13 -22.00 4.96
N ALA A 213 -4.15 -21.22 4.57
CA ALA A 213 -4.90 -20.38 5.51
C ALA A 213 -5.69 -21.20 6.55
N LEU A 214 -6.30 -22.32 6.17
CA LEU A 214 -7.01 -23.21 7.09
C LEU A 214 -6.07 -23.79 8.15
N ALA A 215 -4.90 -24.27 7.71
CA ALA A 215 -3.87 -24.80 8.61
C ALA A 215 -3.33 -23.70 9.53
N LEU A 216 -2.95 -22.55 8.98
CA LEU A 216 -2.40 -21.43 9.74
C LEU A 216 -3.34 -20.96 10.86
N ARG A 217 -4.65 -20.95 10.59
CA ARG A 217 -5.70 -20.56 11.54
C ARG A 217 -6.03 -21.64 12.60
N GLY A 218 -5.47 -22.84 12.50
CA GLY A 218 -5.82 -23.96 13.39
C GLY A 218 -7.27 -24.40 13.20
N ARG A 219 -7.75 -24.47 11.95
CA ARG A 219 -9.09 -25.00 11.65
C ARG A 219 -9.15 -26.50 11.93
N PRO A 220 -10.35 -27.04 12.25
CA PRO A 220 -10.51 -28.46 12.52
C PRO A 220 -9.99 -29.29 11.36
N ARG A 221 -9.34 -30.43 11.65
CA ARG A 221 -8.77 -31.30 10.61
C ARG A 221 -9.79 -31.75 9.59
N THR A 222 -11.06 -31.91 9.99
CA THR A 222 -12.17 -32.22 9.10
C THR A 222 -12.35 -31.21 7.96
N GLU A 223 -12.04 -29.92 8.16
CA GLU A 223 -12.10 -28.93 7.08
C GLU A 223 -10.92 -29.06 6.10
N ILE A 224 -9.73 -29.37 6.63
CA ILE A 224 -8.54 -29.64 5.80
C ILE A 224 -8.74 -30.93 5.01
N THR A 225 -9.28 -31.99 5.63
CA THR A 225 -9.62 -33.24 4.95
C THR A 225 -10.62 -33.01 3.82
N LYS A 226 -11.71 -32.25 4.06
CA LYS A 226 -12.67 -31.90 3.01
C LYS A 226 -12.02 -31.21 1.81
N LEU A 227 -11.10 -30.26 2.06
CA LEU A 227 -10.36 -29.60 0.99
C LEU A 227 -9.49 -30.60 0.21
N LEU A 228 -8.80 -31.51 0.91
CA LEU A 228 -7.95 -32.51 0.28
C LEU A 228 -8.75 -33.59 -0.45
N ASP A 229 -9.98 -33.88 -0.03
CA ASP A 229 -10.92 -34.75 -0.74
C ASP A 229 -11.39 -34.09 -2.06
N GLU A 230 -11.54 -32.77 -2.08
CA GLU A 230 -11.85 -32.01 -3.29
C GLU A 230 -10.66 -31.84 -4.25
N ASP A 231 -9.44 -31.72 -3.71
CA ASP A 231 -8.21 -31.53 -4.47
C ASP A 231 -7.01 -32.07 -3.69
N SER A 232 -6.62 -33.30 -4.00
CA SER A 232 -5.50 -33.98 -3.34
C SER A 232 -4.15 -33.72 -4.02
N SER A 233 -4.05 -32.69 -4.87
CA SER A 233 -2.81 -32.37 -5.57
C SER A 233 -1.68 -31.99 -4.60
N ASP A 234 -0.46 -32.24 -5.03
CA ASP A 234 0.73 -31.94 -4.23
C ASP A 234 0.85 -30.45 -3.89
N LEU A 235 0.38 -29.56 -4.78
CA LEU A 235 0.37 -28.12 -4.50
C LEU A 235 -0.54 -27.77 -3.32
N VAL A 236 -1.73 -28.39 -3.21
CA VAL A 236 -2.65 -28.15 -2.08
C VAL A 236 -2.06 -28.71 -0.79
N LYS A 237 -1.50 -29.92 -0.83
CA LYS A 237 -0.79 -30.52 0.31
C LYS A 237 0.39 -29.67 0.78
N LEU A 238 1.18 -29.10 -0.14
CA LEU A 238 2.28 -28.19 0.17
C LEU A 238 1.76 -26.91 0.84
N GLY A 239 0.65 -26.35 0.34
CA GLY A 239 -0.01 -25.20 0.98
C GLY A 239 -0.42 -25.50 2.43
N VAL A 240 -1.11 -26.62 2.65
CA VAL A 240 -1.49 -27.07 4.01
C VAL A 240 -0.25 -27.24 4.89
N LEU A 241 0.78 -27.95 4.42
CA LEU A 241 2.01 -28.18 5.17
C LEU A 241 2.72 -26.87 5.51
N SER A 242 2.78 -25.92 4.57
CA SER A 242 3.37 -24.60 4.77
C SER A 242 2.64 -23.82 5.88
N GLY A 243 1.29 -23.82 5.87
CA GLY A 243 0.50 -23.18 6.92
C GLY A 243 0.69 -23.81 8.30
N MET A 244 0.84 -25.15 8.37
CA MET A 244 1.17 -25.85 9.62
C MET A 244 2.56 -25.48 10.15
N ILE A 245 3.55 -25.40 9.24
CA ILE A 245 4.94 -25.02 9.58
C ILE A 245 4.98 -23.60 10.12
N GLU A 246 4.43 -22.62 9.38
CA GLU A 246 4.45 -21.20 9.80
C GLU A 246 3.81 -21.03 11.18
N ARG A 247 2.69 -21.70 11.40
CA ARG A 247 1.98 -21.73 12.68
C ARG A 247 2.83 -22.31 13.81
N GLU A 248 3.37 -23.50 13.63
CA GLU A 248 4.14 -24.20 14.66
C GLU A 248 5.43 -23.44 15.00
N VAL A 249 6.13 -22.91 13.99
CA VAL A 249 7.31 -22.06 14.19
C VAL A 249 6.95 -20.80 14.97
N ALA A 250 5.84 -20.13 14.65
CA ALA A 250 5.40 -18.94 15.36
C ALA A 250 5.06 -19.21 16.83
N ILE A 251 4.39 -20.33 17.13
CA ILE A 251 4.09 -20.77 18.50
C ILE A 251 5.38 -21.04 19.28
N GLN A 252 6.32 -21.79 18.70
CA GLN A 252 7.59 -22.13 19.33
C GLN A 252 8.45 -20.88 19.59
N ARG A 253 8.53 -19.99 18.60
CA ARG A 253 9.27 -18.72 18.74
C ARG A 253 8.65 -17.81 19.79
N ALA A 254 7.33 -17.72 19.85
CA ALA A 254 6.64 -16.96 20.90
C ALA A 254 6.91 -17.53 22.29
N ALA A 255 6.89 -18.85 22.44
CA ALA A 255 7.23 -19.52 23.70
C ALA A 255 8.67 -19.21 24.13
N ALA A 256 9.64 -19.28 23.20
CA ALA A 256 11.03 -18.94 23.45
C ALA A 256 11.23 -17.48 23.89
N LEU A 257 10.56 -16.55 23.19
CA LEU A 257 10.59 -15.11 23.49
C LEU A 257 9.69 -14.71 24.67
N ARG A 258 9.07 -15.68 25.37
CA ARG A 258 8.10 -15.45 26.45
C ARG A 258 6.99 -14.48 26.07
N THR A 259 6.65 -14.45 24.78
CA THR A 259 5.60 -13.60 24.23
C THR A 259 4.24 -14.25 24.55
N PRO A 260 3.28 -13.51 25.16
CA PRO A 260 1.96 -14.04 25.40
C PRO A 260 1.31 -14.54 24.11
N THR A 261 0.60 -15.67 24.16
CA THR A 261 -0.04 -16.29 22.99
C THR A 261 -1.01 -15.36 22.25
N LYS A 262 -1.67 -14.44 22.97
CA LYS A 262 -2.53 -13.38 22.41
C LYS A 262 -1.79 -12.33 21.56
N ASN A 263 -0.45 -12.30 21.64
CA ASN A 263 0.43 -11.34 20.96
C ASN A 263 1.32 -12.02 19.90
N ILE A 264 0.97 -13.22 19.45
CA ILE A 264 1.63 -13.84 18.31
C ILE A 264 1.07 -13.19 17.05
N PHE A 265 1.84 -12.30 16.44
CA PHE A 265 1.48 -11.65 15.18
C PHE A 265 2.24 -12.30 14.03
N LEU A 266 1.49 -12.79 13.05
CA LEU A 266 1.97 -13.15 11.71
C LEU A 266 1.79 -11.94 10.78
N ALA A 267 2.36 -11.97 9.58
CA ALA A 267 2.33 -10.87 8.61
C ALA A 267 0.91 -10.27 8.45
N GLY A 268 0.63 -9.21 9.21
CA GLY A 268 -0.63 -8.48 9.22
C GLY A 268 -1.83 -9.05 10.00
N ALA A 269 -1.68 -10.15 10.74
CA ALA A 269 -2.76 -10.68 11.59
C ALA A 269 -2.27 -11.44 12.82
N ALA A 270 -3.05 -11.42 13.90
CA ALA A 270 -2.78 -12.27 15.05
C ALA A 270 -3.02 -13.75 14.72
N LEU A 271 -2.16 -14.63 15.24
CA LEU A 271 -2.34 -16.07 15.15
C LEU A 271 -3.62 -16.48 15.88
N GLN A 272 -4.46 -17.27 15.21
CA GLN A 272 -5.70 -17.77 15.78
C GLN A 272 -5.47 -19.13 16.46
N ARG A 273 -6.19 -19.42 17.55
CA ARG A 273 -6.24 -20.73 18.24
C ARG A 273 -4.87 -21.36 18.58
N PRO A 274 -3.91 -20.64 19.18
CA PRO A 274 -2.52 -21.11 19.36
C PRO A 274 -2.35 -22.44 20.13
N ASP A 275 -3.41 -22.92 20.78
CA ASP A 275 -3.51 -24.23 21.43
C ASP A 275 -3.51 -25.41 20.43
N VAL A 276 -3.95 -25.19 19.19
CA VAL A 276 -3.89 -26.23 18.14
C VAL A 276 -2.45 -26.41 17.67
N ARG A 277 -1.90 -27.61 17.90
CA ARG A 277 -0.54 -28.01 17.51
C ARG A 277 -0.56 -28.98 16.33
N ASP A 278 0.48 -28.92 15.52
CA ASP A 278 0.67 -29.72 14.32
C ASP A 278 1.86 -30.66 14.48
N ASP A 279 1.66 -31.96 14.25
CA ASP A 279 2.78 -32.89 14.01
C ASP A 279 3.22 -32.75 12.54
N VAL A 280 4.05 -31.73 12.30
CA VAL A 280 4.53 -31.35 10.97
C VAL A 280 5.27 -32.50 10.30
N LEU A 281 6.13 -33.22 11.03
CA LEU A 281 6.98 -34.26 10.44
C LEU A 281 6.17 -35.49 10.04
N THR A 282 5.23 -35.93 10.89
CA THR A 282 4.33 -37.03 10.57
C THR A 282 3.40 -36.67 9.42
N THR A 283 2.87 -35.43 9.41
CA THR A 283 2.00 -34.96 8.33
C THR A 283 2.74 -34.88 7.01
N ALA A 284 3.98 -34.36 6.99
CA ALA A 284 4.80 -34.31 5.78
C ALA A 284 5.04 -35.70 5.19
N ARG A 285 5.37 -36.69 6.02
CA ARG A 285 5.55 -38.10 5.59
C ARG A 285 4.25 -38.72 5.06
N THR A 286 3.11 -38.32 5.62
CA THR A 286 1.79 -38.81 5.20
C THR A 286 1.40 -38.21 3.84
N PHE A 287 1.61 -36.90 3.66
CA PHE A 287 1.30 -36.22 2.41
C PHE A 287 2.25 -36.62 1.27
N PHE A 288 3.53 -36.83 1.60
CA PHE A 288 4.60 -37.13 0.67
C PHE A 288 5.41 -38.36 1.14
N PRO A 289 4.88 -39.59 0.97
CA PRO A 289 5.61 -40.82 1.28
C PRO A 289 6.93 -40.91 0.51
N ALA A 290 6.94 -40.41 -0.74
CA ALA A 290 8.14 -40.06 -1.47
C ALA A 290 8.30 -38.54 -1.46
N ALA A 291 9.34 -38.04 -0.80
CA ALA A 291 9.56 -36.62 -0.65
C ALA A 291 9.91 -35.96 -2.00
N SER A 292 9.21 -34.87 -2.33
CA SER A 292 9.59 -33.99 -3.42
C SER A 292 10.66 -32.99 -2.97
N SER A 293 11.29 -32.29 -3.90
CA SER A 293 12.22 -31.20 -3.58
C SER A 293 11.54 -30.11 -2.73
N ALA A 294 10.32 -29.71 -3.11
CA ALA A 294 9.54 -28.71 -2.41
C ALA A 294 9.14 -29.14 -0.99
N SER A 295 8.68 -30.38 -0.80
CA SER A 295 8.35 -30.88 0.54
C SER A 295 9.58 -31.03 1.43
N THR A 296 10.72 -31.43 0.84
CA THR A 296 12.00 -31.54 1.56
C THR A 296 12.47 -30.17 2.03
N GLU A 297 12.44 -29.17 1.15
CA GLU A 297 12.80 -27.79 1.50
C GLU A 297 11.93 -27.23 2.63
N LEU A 298 10.61 -27.46 2.60
CA LEU A 298 9.71 -27.05 3.69
C LEU A 298 10.07 -27.72 5.03
N VAL A 299 10.31 -29.03 5.03
CA VAL A 299 10.67 -29.77 6.24
C VAL A 299 12.03 -29.33 6.78
N ASP A 300 13.00 -29.08 5.91
CA ASP A 300 14.32 -28.62 6.33
C ASP A 300 14.29 -27.18 6.82
N ALA A 301 13.51 -26.29 6.20
CA ALA A 301 13.27 -24.94 6.70
C ALA A 301 12.58 -24.96 8.08
N TYR A 302 11.63 -25.87 8.30
CA TYR A 302 11.02 -26.10 9.60
C TYR A 302 12.06 -26.53 10.65
N ARG A 303 12.90 -27.52 10.34
CA ARG A 303 13.98 -27.96 11.24
C ARG A 303 14.96 -26.83 11.54
N ALA A 304 15.32 -26.05 10.53
CA ALA A 304 16.20 -24.90 10.67
C ALA A 304 15.59 -23.81 11.57
N ALA A 305 14.30 -23.53 11.45
CA ALA A 305 13.57 -22.63 12.33
C ALA A 305 13.50 -23.12 13.79
N LEU A 306 13.73 -24.42 14.02
CA LEU A 306 13.87 -25.04 15.35
C LEU A 306 15.32 -25.22 15.81
N GLY A 307 16.29 -24.72 15.03
CA GLY A 307 17.70 -24.70 15.40
C GLY A 307 18.57 -25.81 14.81
N ALA A 308 18.05 -26.62 13.88
CA ALA A 308 18.90 -27.54 13.13
C ALA A 308 19.77 -26.76 12.14
N GLN A 309 21.09 -26.85 12.28
CA GLN A 309 22.00 -26.16 11.36
C GLN A 309 21.82 -26.68 9.92
N PRO A 310 21.62 -25.79 8.93
CA PRO A 310 21.47 -26.18 7.53
C PRO A 310 22.77 -26.78 6.97
N ALA A 311 22.63 -27.74 6.06
CA ALA A 311 23.73 -28.17 5.21
C ALA A 311 24.24 -26.98 4.35
N SER A 312 25.52 -26.98 3.99
CA SER A 312 26.10 -25.89 3.18
C SER A 312 25.51 -25.77 1.77
N SER A 313 24.85 -26.80 1.27
CA SER A 313 24.15 -26.82 -0.02
C SER A 313 22.63 -26.58 0.10
N ALA A 314 22.14 -26.25 1.30
CA ALA A 314 20.70 -26.07 1.51
C ALA A 314 20.15 -24.86 0.72
N PRO A 315 18.86 -24.87 0.36
CA PRO A 315 18.20 -23.73 -0.28
C PRO A 315 18.26 -22.46 0.59
N THR A 316 18.15 -21.29 -0.04
CA THR A 316 18.19 -19.98 0.63
C THR A 316 17.16 -19.90 1.77
N SER A 317 15.94 -20.39 1.57
CA SER A 317 14.86 -20.38 2.57
C SER A 317 15.26 -21.05 3.90
N VAL A 318 15.99 -22.17 3.82
CA VAL A 318 16.46 -22.93 4.98
C VAL A 318 17.52 -22.15 5.77
N HIS A 319 18.45 -21.49 5.06
CA HIS A 319 19.42 -20.59 5.69
C HIS A 319 18.75 -19.40 6.37
N LEU A 320 17.77 -18.77 5.72
CA LEU A 320 17.03 -17.65 6.31
C LEU A 320 16.26 -18.06 7.57
N ALA A 321 15.62 -19.24 7.55
CA ALA A 321 14.92 -19.79 8.72
C ALA A 321 15.88 -20.02 9.91
N TYR A 322 17.09 -20.52 9.64
CA TYR A 322 18.11 -20.70 10.67
C TYR A 322 18.61 -19.37 11.24
N LEU A 323 18.85 -18.35 10.40
CA LEU A 323 19.24 -17.01 10.87
C LEU A 323 18.18 -16.40 11.80
N GLU A 324 16.90 -16.56 11.46
CA GLU A 324 15.82 -16.08 12.33
C GLU A 324 15.76 -16.84 13.67
N TYR A 325 16.04 -18.15 13.66
CA TYR A 325 16.19 -18.91 14.90
C TYR A 325 17.33 -18.33 15.75
N LEU A 326 18.53 -18.18 15.18
CA LEU A 326 19.69 -17.68 15.92
C LEU A 326 19.42 -16.31 16.54
N ALA A 327 18.83 -15.38 15.77
CA ALA A 327 18.48 -14.05 16.28
C ALA A 327 17.37 -14.10 17.35
N ALA A 328 16.36 -14.96 17.19
CA ALA A 328 15.28 -15.09 18.17
C ALA A 328 15.75 -15.65 19.53
N PHE A 329 16.88 -16.35 19.57
CA PHE A 329 17.51 -16.86 20.78
C PHE A 329 18.78 -16.08 21.18
N GLU A 330 18.97 -14.87 20.63
CA GLU A 330 20.10 -13.97 20.92
C GLU A 330 21.49 -14.56 20.62
N LYS A 331 21.56 -15.59 19.77
CA LYS A 331 22.79 -16.28 19.36
C LYS A 331 23.51 -15.56 18.22
N PHE A 332 23.82 -14.28 18.42
CA PHE A 332 24.39 -13.45 17.37
C PHE A 332 25.83 -13.82 16.98
N ASP A 333 26.60 -14.45 17.87
CA ASP A 333 27.93 -14.95 17.53
C ASP A 333 27.84 -16.17 16.59
N GLU A 334 26.89 -17.08 16.84
CA GLU A 334 26.58 -18.19 15.93
C GLU A 334 26.04 -17.67 14.60
N LEU A 335 25.29 -16.56 14.63
CA LEU A 335 24.76 -15.90 13.43
C LEU A 335 25.91 -15.38 12.55
N GLU A 336 26.89 -14.67 13.14
CA GLU A 336 28.08 -14.21 12.40
C GLU A 336 28.92 -15.37 11.87
N ALA A 337 29.08 -16.43 12.66
CA ALA A 337 29.79 -17.63 12.22
C ALA A 337 29.08 -18.29 11.02
N HIS A 338 27.75 -18.32 11.01
CA HIS A 338 26.98 -18.84 9.89
C HIS A 338 27.11 -17.98 8.63
N LEU A 339 27.04 -16.65 8.77
CA LEU A 339 27.24 -15.71 7.64
C LEU A 339 28.64 -15.80 7.04
N SER A 340 29.65 -16.03 7.89
CA SER A 340 31.06 -16.18 7.48
C SER A 340 31.36 -17.57 6.89
N SER A 341 30.44 -18.52 7.02
CA SER A 341 30.59 -19.87 6.46
C SER A 341 30.46 -19.87 4.93
N ARG A 342 30.79 -21.00 4.29
CA ARG A 342 30.67 -21.15 2.85
C ARG A 342 29.21 -21.35 2.43
N LEU A 343 28.44 -20.27 2.41
CA LEU A 343 27.06 -20.25 1.90
C LEU A 343 27.03 -20.39 0.36
N PRO A 344 25.97 -21.02 -0.19
CA PRO A 344 25.69 -21.02 -1.63
C PRO A 344 25.64 -19.59 -2.17
N ALA A 345 26.11 -19.37 -3.40
CA ALA A 345 26.15 -18.03 -4.00
C ALA A 345 24.78 -17.32 -3.97
N ALA A 346 23.71 -18.06 -4.28
CA ALA A 346 22.33 -17.56 -4.25
C ALA A 346 21.81 -17.21 -2.84
N ALA A 347 22.43 -17.71 -1.78
CA ALA A 347 22.02 -17.47 -0.40
C ALA A 347 22.78 -16.32 0.27
N ARG A 348 23.97 -15.94 -0.23
CA ARG A 348 24.84 -14.94 0.42
C ARG A 348 24.19 -13.58 0.58
N GLN A 349 23.68 -13.00 -0.51
CA GLN A 349 23.06 -11.68 -0.47
C GLN A 349 21.76 -11.68 0.34
N PRO A 350 20.82 -12.64 0.15
CA PRO A 350 19.64 -12.74 1.01
C PRO A 350 19.97 -12.91 2.50
N ALA A 351 20.96 -13.74 2.83
CA ALA A 351 21.41 -13.95 4.22
C ALA A 351 21.98 -12.67 4.83
N ALA A 352 22.79 -11.92 4.09
CA ALA A 352 23.34 -10.65 4.54
C ALA A 352 22.25 -9.58 4.73
N LEU A 353 21.29 -9.46 3.81
CA LEU A 353 20.14 -8.56 3.97
C LEU A 353 19.29 -8.96 5.18
N LYS A 354 19.05 -10.26 5.37
CA LYS A 354 18.31 -10.75 6.54
C LYS A 354 19.06 -10.49 7.85
N ALA A 355 20.38 -10.57 7.86
CA ALA A 355 21.18 -10.21 9.03
C ALA A 355 21.00 -8.73 9.42
N ILE A 356 21.03 -7.81 8.44
CA ILE A 356 20.77 -6.38 8.69
C ILE A 356 19.39 -6.20 9.35
N GLU A 357 18.34 -6.84 8.81
CA GLU A 357 17.00 -6.83 9.38
C GLU A 357 16.98 -7.34 10.83
N LEU A 358 17.63 -8.47 11.09
CA LEU A 358 17.64 -9.11 12.42
C LEU A 358 18.41 -8.30 13.47
N TYR A 359 19.57 -7.73 13.12
CA TYR A 359 20.31 -6.84 14.00
C TYR A 359 19.52 -5.56 14.32
N ALA A 360 18.91 -4.94 13.30
CA ALA A 360 18.08 -3.75 13.49
C ALA A 360 16.84 -4.07 14.36
N LYS A 361 16.21 -5.22 14.17
CA LYS A 361 15.09 -5.70 15.00
C LYS A 361 15.47 -5.85 16.47
N ALA A 362 16.66 -6.37 16.74
CA ALA A 362 17.21 -6.56 18.09
C ALA A 362 17.91 -5.30 18.64
N GLY A 363 17.66 -4.10 18.09
CA GLY A 363 18.22 -2.86 18.61
C GLY A 363 19.74 -2.69 18.48
N ARG A 364 20.43 -3.63 17.82
CA ARG A 364 21.89 -3.69 17.61
C ARG A 364 22.32 -2.83 16.42
N GLU A 365 22.15 -1.52 16.56
CA GLU A 365 22.39 -0.53 15.50
C GLU A 365 23.82 -0.58 14.93
N THR A 366 24.84 -0.73 15.78
CA THR A 366 26.24 -0.79 15.32
C THR A 366 26.50 -1.99 14.41
N ASP A 367 25.93 -3.15 14.73
CA ASP A 367 26.07 -4.36 13.93
C ASP A 367 25.28 -4.25 12.62
N ALA A 368 24.05 -3.73 12.68
CA ALA A 368 23.26 -3.43 11.48
C ALA A 368 24.00 -2.48 10.52
N LEU A 369 24.60 -1.40 11.05
CA LEU A 369 25.41 -0.46 10.28
C LEU A 369 26.66 -1.12 9.66
N ARG A 370 27.35 -1.98 10.41
CA ARG A 370 28.51 -2.74 9.92
C ARG A 370 28.13 -3.60 8.72
N HIS A 371 27.03 -4.35 8.82
CA HIS A 371 26.53 -5.21 7.73
C HIS A 371 25.95 -4.43 6.56
N ARG A 372 25.43 -3.22 6.80
CA ARG A 372 24.93 -2.31 5.76
C ARG A 372 26.05 -1.66 4.94
N ALA A 373 27.22 -1.39 5.54
CA ALA A 373 28.30 -0.62 4.91
C ALA A 373 28.79 -1.17 3.54
N PRO A 374 28.93 -2.48 3.30
CA PRO A 374 29.24 -3.02 1.98
C PRO A 374 28.20 -2.65 0.91
N PHE A 375 26.91 -2.74 1.24
CA PHE A 375 25.81 -2.39 0.33
C PHE A 375 25.76 -0.88 0.06
N THR A 376 25.97 -0.04 1.09
CA THR A 376 26.06 1.41 0.91
C THR A 376 27.21 1.80 -0.01
N ARG A 377 28.37 1.13 0.11
CA ARG A 377 29.52 1.36 -0.78
C ARG A 377 29.25 0.91 -2.21
N ALA A 378 28.49 -0.17 -2.42
CA ALA A 378 28.07 -0.61 -3.74
C ALA A 378 27.09 0.38 -4.40
N GLY A 379 26.27 1.07 -3.60
CA GLY A 379 25.31 2.07 -4.08
C GLY A 379 24.11 1.47 -4.81
N GLY A 380 23.35 2.30 -5.52
CA GLY A 380 22.28 1.84 -6.41
C GLY A 380 21.20 0.98 -5.72
N ALA A 381 20.84 -0.15 -6.33
CA ALA A 381 19.81 -1.06 -5.82
C ALA A 381 20.24 -1.81 -4.54
N ASP A 382 21.54 -2.08 -4.39
CA ASP A 382 22.09 -2.76 -3.21
C ASP A 382 21.93 -1.91 -1.95
N ALA A 383 22.28 -0.62 -2.02
CA ALA A 383 22.10 0.32 -0.92
C ALA A 383 20.63 0.44 -0.50
N GLN A 384 19.71 0.44 -1.47
CA GLN A 384 18.27 0.55 -1.22
C GLN A 384 17.68 -0.73 -0.61
N SER A 385 18.13 -1.90 -1.06
CA SER A 385 17.74 -3.19 -0.50
C SER A 385 18.19 -3.30 0.97
N ALA A 386 19.41 -2.84 1.27
CA ALA A 386 19.94 -2.82 2.63
C ALA A 386 19.19 -1.81 3.52
N ALA A 387 18.85 -0.62 3.00
CA ALA A 387 18.04 0.36 3.71
C ALA A 387 16.63 -0.17 4.01
N LEU A 388 15.99 -0.86 3.06
CA LEU A 388 14.70 -1.50 3.28
C LEU A 388 14.80 -2.64 4.32
N ALA A 389 15.84 -3.46 4.27
CA ALA A 389 16.05 -4.54 5.25
C ALA A 389 16.24 -4.00 6.67
N GLU A 390 17.04 -2.95 6.85
CA GLU A 390 17.19 -2.28 8.14
C GLU A 390 15.86 -1.70 8.64
N PHE A 391 15.13 -1.00 7.77
CA PHE A 391 13.83 -0.42 8.10
C PHE A 391 12.82 -1.51 8.53
N ARG A 392 12.78 -2.65 7.83
CA ARG A 392 12.00 -3.84 8.23
C ARG A 392 12.35 -4.30 9.64
N GLY A 393 13.63 -4.32 9.98
CA GLY A 393 14.07 -4.64 11.34
C GLY A 393 13.51 -3.65 12.36
N GLN A 394 13.67 -2.34 12.09
CA GLN A 394 13.22 -1.26 12.98
C GLN A 394 11.70 -1.30 13.24
N ILE A 395 10.87 -1.49 12.22
CA ILE A 395 9.40 -1.54 12.39
C ILE A 395 8.93 -2.76 13.19
N HIS A 396 9.73 -3.83 13.22
CA HIS A 396 9.46 -5.05 13.98
C HIS A 396 10.20 -5.11 15.32
N SER A 397 10.96 -4.07 15.69
CA SER A 397 11.65 -4.01 16.97
C SER A 397 10.66 -3.84 18.13
N LEU A 398 10.78 -4.70 19.13
CA LEU A 398 10.06 -4.56 20.40
C LEU A 398 10.86 -3.73 21.42
N GLU A 399 12.18 -3.68 21.26
CA GLU A 399 13.08 -2.94 22.15
C GLU A 399 13.06 -1.44 21.88
N LYS A 400 13.07 -1.06 20.60
CA LYS A 400 13.05 0.33 20.13
C LYS A 400 11.88 0.53 19.14
N PRO A 401 10.63 0.65 19.63
CA PRO A 401 9.49 0.87 18.75
C PRO A 401 9.69 2.11 17.88
N LEU A 402 9.54 1.96 16.56
CA LEU A 402 9.68 3.08 15.63
C LEU A 402 8.56 4.11 15.86
N THR A 403 8.95 5.32 16.25
CA THR A 403 8.04 6.47 16.28
C THR A 403 8.14 7.24 14.98
N VAL A 404 7.04 7.28 14.21
CA VAL A 404 7.02 7.99 12.94
C VAL A 404 6.95 9.50 13.16
N GLN A 405 7.89 10.19 12.55
CA GLN A 405 8.05 11.64 12.48
C GLN A 405 7.75 12.12 11.06
N PRO A 406 7.52 13.43 10.84
CA PRO A 406 7.20 13.98 9.52
C PRO A 406 8.18 13.56 8.40
N ASN A 407 9.46 13.35 8.70
CA ASN A 407 10.48 13.01 7.71
C ASN A 407 10.91 11.54 7.72
N THR A 408 10.33 10.68 8.57
CA THR A 408 10.81 9.30 8.78
C THR A 408 10.98 8.52 7.47
N PHE A 409 10.02 8.61 6.55
CA PHE A 409 10.09 7.90 5.27
C PHE A 409 10.91 8.67 4.22
N SER A 410 10.90 10.00 4.23
CA SER A 410 11.69 10.80 3.29
C SER A 410 13.19 10.66 3.55
N ASP A 411 13.60 10.50 4.81
CA ASP A 411 14.99 10.42 5.23
C ASP A 411 15.60 9.03 5.01
N LEU A 412 14.78 8.02 4.71
CA LEU A 412 15.29 6.71 4.30
C LEU A 412 16.15 6.87 3.04
N SER A 413 17.30 6.17 3.02
CA SER A 413 18.21 6.09 1.86
C SER A 413 17.64 5.20 0.73
N ILE A 414 16.35 5.38 0.43
CA ILE A 414 15.59 4.73 -0.65
C ILE A 414 15.19 5.83 -1.64
N THR A 415 15.66 5.73 -2.87
CA THR A 415 15.38 6.70 -3.94
C THR A 415 14.40 6.15 -4.98
N ASP A 416 14.16 4.84 -4.95
CA ASP A 416 13.19 4.15 -5.76
C ASP A 416 11.78 4.27 -5.15
N PRO A 417 10.80 4.79 -5.91
CA PRO A 417 9.45 4.99 -5.39
C PRO A 417 8.74 3.67 -5.06
N CYS A 418 8.97 2.60 -5.83
CA CYS A 418 8.33 1.29 -5.59
C CYS A 418 8.91 0.62 -4.34
N VAL A 419 10.23 0.74 -4.10
CA VAL A 419 10.85 0.25 -2.86
C VAL A 419 10.36 1.04 -1.65
N LEU A 420 10.19 2.36 -1.76
CA LEU A 420 9.65 3.17 -0.67
C LEU A 420 8.17 2.87 -0.41
N ALA A 421 7.38 2.61 -1.45
CA ALA A 421 6.00 2.18 -1.32
C ALA A 421 5.91 0.87 -0.51
N GLN A 422 6.80 -0.09 -0.77
CA GLN A 422 6.89 -1.32 0.03
C GLN A 422 7.17 -1.01 1.50
N ALA A 423 8.14 -0.15 1.81
CA ALA A 423 8.45 0.24 3.19
C ALA A 423 7.24 0.85 3.92
N ILE A 424 6.54 1.79 3.27
CA ILE A 424 5.35 2.43 3.84
C ILE A 424 4.23 1.40 4.08
N MET A 425 4.00 0.49 3.12
CA MET A 425 2.99 -0.55 3.24
C MET A 425 3.31 -1.57 4.34
N GLU A 426 4.56 -2.02 4.43
CA GLU A 426 4.97 -2.94 5.49
C GLU A 426 4.85 -2.30 6.89
N TRP A 427 5.26 -1.03 7.03
CA TRP A 427 5.04 -0.29 8.27
C TRP A 427 3.55 -0.19 8.64
N SER A 428 2.68 0.07 7.66
CA SER A 428 1.24 0.24 7.88
C SER A 428 0.54 -1.00 8.45
N LEU A 429 1.15 -2.18 8.27
CA LEU A 429 0.67 -3.46 8.80
C LEU A 429 1.30 -3.85 10.14
N THR A 430 2.28 -3.08 10.64
CA THR A 430 2.90 -3.42 11.92
C THR A 430 1.97 -3.09 13.09
N PRO A 431 1.92 -3.96 14.12
CA PRO A 431 1.11 -3.73 15.32
C PRO A 431 1.62 -2.54 16.15
N ASN A 432 2.90 -2.16 16.00
CA ASN A 432 3.56 -1.08 16.73
C ASN A 432 3.40 0.30 16.08
N ARG A 433 2.33 0.51 15.30
CA ARG A 433 2.10 1.81 14.65
C ARG A 433 1.76 2.89 15.68
N ALA A 434 2.68 3.79 15.94
CA ALA A 434 2.42 5.01 16.69
C ALA A 434 2.33 6.20 15.72
N ILE A 435 1.11 6.56 15.31
CA ILE A 435 0.85 7.79 14.54
C ILE A 435 0.47 8.88 15.56
N ARG A 436 1.46 9.45 16.26
CA ARG A 436 1.22 10.59 17.14
C ARG A 436 1.10 11.87 16.32
N GLY A 437 0.00 12.02 15.57
CA GLY A 437 -0.32 13.25 14.83
C GLY A 437 0.62 13.60 13.66
N ALA A 438 1.63 12.76 13.36
CA ALA A 438 2.53 12.98 12.24
C ALA A 438 1.83 12.59 10.92
N ALA A 439 1.84 13.50 9.95
CA ALA A 439 1.48 13.24 8.56
C ALA A 439 2.78 13.16 7.72
N PRO A 440 3.51 12.02 7.75
CA PRO A 440 4.83 11.93 7.13
C PRO A 440 4.77 11.93 5.60
N TYR A 441 3.59 11.81 5.03
CA TYR A 441 3.41 11.63 3.60
C TYR A 441 3.70 12.90 2.81
N ASP A 442 3.53 14.09 3.41
CA ASP A 442 3.89 15.36 2.78
C ASP A 442 5.39 15.40 2.42
N SER A 443 6.27 14.97 3.32
CA SER A 443 7.72 14.94 3.08
C SER A 443 8.10 13.92 2.01
N VAL A 444 7.41 12.77 1.97
CA VAL A 444 7.57 11.75 0.94
C VAL A 444 7.17 12.30 -0.43
N VAL A 445 5.98 12.89 -0.55
CA VAL A 445 5.53 13.46 -1.82
C VAL A 445 6.48 14.59 -2.27
N ARG A 446 6.98 15.41 -1.34
CA ARG A 446 8.00 16.43 -1.65
C ARG A 446 9.33 15.84 -2.12
N LYS A 447 9.78 14.72 -1.55
CA LYS A 447 11.01 14.03 -1.97
C LYS A 447 10.98 13.64 -3.45
N PHE A 448 9.83 13.17 -3.93
CA PHE A 448 9.68 12.72 -5.33
C PHE A 448 9.15 13.82 -6.27
N LEU A 449 8.48 14.85 -5.75
CA LEU A 449 7.93 15.97 -6.53
C LEU A 449 8.14 17.33 -5.83
N PRO A 450 9.39 17.83 -5.73
CA PRO A 450 9.69 19.11 -5.12
C PRO A 450 9.14 20.27 -5.96
N GLY A 451 8.21 21.06 -5.40
CA GLY A 451 7.74 22.32 -5.98
C GLY A 451 6.89 22.24 -7.27
N PHE A 452 6.69 23.41 -7.90
CA PHE A 452 5.84 23.61 -9.09
C PHE A 452 6.55 23.41 -10.43
N ALA A 453 7.87 23.56 -10.47
CA ALA A 453 8.64 23.55 -11.73
C ALA A 453 8.56 22.21 -12.48
N ASN A 454 8.28 21.11 -11.77
CA ASN A 454 8.30 19.75 -12.31
C ASN A 454 7.11 18.92 -11.82
N ILE A 455 5.90 19.47 -11.87
CA ILE A 455 4.70 18.63 -11.70
C ILE A 455 4.50 17.90 -13.03
N PRO A 456 4.83 16.59 -13.17
CA PRO A 456 4.52 15.86 -14.39
C PRO A 456 3.02 15.96 -14.68
N ALA A 457 2.56 15.77 -15.91
CA ALA A 457 1.12 15.72 -16.20
C ALA A 457 0.49 14.41 -15.68
N PRO A 458 -0.78 14.39 -15.21
CA PRO A 458 -1.50 13.13 -15.04
C PRO A 458 -1.70 12.62 -16.45
N LYS A 459 -1.05 11.50 -16.79
CA LYS A 459 -1.09 10.99 -18.16
C LYS A 459 -2.33 10.12 -18.41
N SER A 460 -3.08 9.74 -17.35
CA SER A 460 -4.35 9.02 -17.47
C SER A 460 -5.33 9.33 -16.32
N ASP A 461 -6.63 9.32 -16.62
CA ASP A 461 -7.69 9.46 -15.62
C ASP A 461 -7.68 8.29 -14.61
N ALA A 462 -7.29 7.09 -15.06
CA ALA A 462 -7.18 5.91 -14.20
C ALA A 462 -6.17 6.10 -13.04
N VAL A 463 -5.06 6.80 -13.28
CA VAL A 463 -4.04 7.08 -12.27
C VAL A 463 -4.52 8.15 -11.29
N ARG A 464 -5.21 9.20 -11.78
CA ARG A 464 -5.85 10.21 -10.93
C ARG A 464 -6.89 9.56 -10.02
N ASP A 465 -7.74 8.71 -10.57
CA ASP A 465 -8.84 8.06 -9.86
C ASP A 465 -8.34 7.02 -8.84
N ALA A 466 -7.25 6.30 -9.15
CA ALA A 466 -6.61 5.39 -8.18
C ALA A 466 -5.97 6.14 -7.00
N SER A 467 -5.42 7.33 -7.24
CA SER A 467 -4.86 8.19 -6.19
C SER A 467 -5.92 9.01 -5.44
N SER A 468 -7.15 9.08 -5.96
CA SER A 468 -8.25 9.87 -5.40
C SER A 468 -9.12 9.00 -4.48
N ALA A 469 -8.76 8.92 -3.20
CA ALA A 469 -9.62 8.38 -2.14
C ALA A 469 -10.85 9.26 -1.81
N LEU A 470 -11.29 10.14 -2.71
CA LEU A 470 -12.60 10.78 -2.60
C LEU A 470 -13.67 9.72 -2.87
N LYS A 471 -14.24 9.13 -1.81
CA LYS A 471 -15.52 8.41 -1.92
C LYS A 471 -16.69 9.41 -2.09
N PRO A 472 -17.78 9.03 -2.79
CA PRO A 472 -18.21 7.65 -3.02
C PRO A 472 -18.26 7.22 -4.49
N TYR A 473 -17.96 5.93 -4.69
CA TYR A 473 -18.95 5.04 -5.28
C TYR A 473 -19.55 4.21 -4.16
#